data_AF-A0A7K3GBT8-F1
#
_entry.id   AF-A0A7K3GBT8-F1
#
_cell.length_a   1.000
_cell.length_b   1.000
_cell.length_c   1.000
_cell.angle_alpha   90.00
_cell.angle_beta   90.00
_cell.angle_gamma   90.00
#
_symmetry.space_group_name_H-M   'P 1'
#
loop_
_entity.id
_entity.type
_entity.pdbx_description
1 polymer ?
#
loop_
_entity_poly.entity_id
_entity_poly.type
_entity_poly.pdbx_seq_one_letter_code
_entity_poly.pdbx_strand_id
1 'polypeptide(L)'
;MDDATTGTDRRRAERGRSDLAVLTAWWRGLGGDGFLALPPPTRSRYTQSDGHEDAAELAASRGLATPLSFAYWHWQSHRRAFDRSGALTGELLLHWGGDHGTVAARLGEGPAGFRIVDNGAGGAFGLDRVTARDETGLPDPADPDGVRQFLGALDEPVDRGAPFLRYRPLSPAEAAWLHERLRGPLVLSAATRFAVSLERRDGLTPDETERLLRAWREEYAGRPAEWSAWRELLHALLRHGSEEAWEVVADLGPRAAPVLARVPSERGLAVVREAALAGDRAAVHAWLALHRALREPDAVRAAAAL
;
A
#
# COMPACT_ATOMS: atom_id res chain seq x y z
N MET A 1 22.14 53.96 4.59
CA MET A 1 21.63 53.26 3.39
C MET A 1 22.48 52.00 3.29
N ASP A 2 21.83 50.85 3.14
CA ASP A 2 22.33 49.48 3.35
C ASP A 2 22.32 48.97 4.80
N ASP A 3 21.25 48.23 5.16
CA ASP A 3 21.38 46.86 5.71
C ASP A 3 20.00 46.12 5.76
N ALA A 4 19.15 46.30 4.74
CA ALA A 4 17.85 45.62 4.64
C ALA A 4 17.94 44.27 3.90
N THR A 5 19.13 43.90 3.41
CA THR A 5 19.34 42.75 2.52
C THR A 5 19.55 41.44 3.29
N THR A 6 20.04 41.49 4.53
CA THR A 6 20.39 40.32 5.35
C THR A 6 19.18 39.59 5.96
N GLY A 7 18.09 40.31 6.25
CA GLY A 7 16.85 39.72 6.80
C GLY A 7 16.01 38.95 5.78
N THR A 8 16.08 39.36 4.51
CA THR A 8 15.29 38.76 3.42
C THR A 8 15.93 37.46 2.92
N ASP A 9 17.26 37.40 2.85
CA ASP A 9 17.99 36.17 2.52
C ASP A 9 17.90 35.12 3.64
N ARG A 10 17.84 35.55 4.91
CA ARG A 10 17.62 34.64 6.04
C ARG A 10 16.19 34.08 6.08
N ARG A 11 15.17 34.88 5.77
CA ARG A 11 13.78 34.40 5.58
C ARG A 11 13.60 33.54 4.33
N ARG A 12 14.48 33.67 3.33
CA ARG A 12 14.51 32.84 2.12
C ARG A 12 15.23 31.51 2.35
N ALA A 13 16.21 31.47 3.25
CA ALA A 13 16.94 30.26 3.64
C ALA A 13 16.12 29.32 4.55
N GLU A 14 15.15 29.84 5.32
CA GLU A 14 14.29 29.05 6.21
C GLU A 14 13.02 28.50 5.53
N ARG A 15 12.72 28.91 4.28
CA ARG A 15 11.78 28.16 3.44
C ARG A 15 12.53 26.96 2.87
N GLY A 16 12.62 25.89 3.67
CA GLY A 16 13.16 24.60 3.22
C GLY A 16 12.62 24.27 1.83
N ARG A 17 13.50 23.98 0.87
CA ARG A 17 13.07 23.54 -0.46
C ARG A 17 12.18 22.31 -0.29
N SER A 18 11.01 22.30 -0.93
CA SER A 18 10.13 21.14 -0.91
C SER A 18 10.85 19.90 -1.47
N ASP A 19 10.41 18.71 -1.09
CA ASP A 19 11.01 17.46 -1.58
C ASP A 19 10.97 17.39 -3.09
N LEU A 20 9.85 17.80 -3.69
CA LEU A 20 9.72 17.88 -5.14
C LEU A 20 10.81 18.77 -5.77
N ALA A 21 11.17 19.89 -5.13
CA ALA A 21 12.23 20.77 -5.62
C ALA A 21 13.61 20.12 -5.49
N VAL A 22 13.90 19.43 -4.39
CA VAL A 22 15.14 18.68 -4.19
C VAL A 22 15.26 17.56 -5.23
N LEU A 23 14.23 16.73 -5.36
CA LEU A 23 14.18 15.61 -6.29
C LEU A 23 14.25 16.07 -7.75
N THR A 24 13.57 17.16 -8.10
CA THR A 24 13.65 17.73 -9.45
C THR A 24 15.05 18.26 -9.76
N ALA A 25 15.72 18.89 -8.80
CA ALA A 25 17.08 19.40 -8.98
C ALA A 25 18.08 18.25 -9.20
N TRP A 26 18.00 17.22 -8.36
CA TRP A 26 18.78 15.99 -8.52
C TRP A 26 18.52 15.33 -9.88
N TRP A 27 17.24 15.14 -10.23
CA TRP A 27 16.84 14.48 -11.47
C TRP A 27 17.38 15.15 -12.73
N ARG A 28 17.37 16.49 -12.77
CA ARG A 28 17.95 17.26 -13.89
C ARG A 28 19.46 17.05 -14.03
N GLY A 29 20.15 16.71 -12.95
CA GLY A 29 21.58 16.41 -12.94
C GLY A 29 21.94 15.01 -13.46
N LEU A 30 20.97 14.12 -13.69
CA LEU A 30 21.24 12.74 -14.10
C LEU A 30 21.55 12.58 -15.60
N GLY A 31 21.14 13.54 -16.44
CA GLY A 31 21.28 13.44 -17.89
C GLY A 31 22.75 13.46 -18.35
N GLY A 32 23.08 12.63 -19.35
CA GLY A 32 24.42 12.56 -19.93
C GLY A 32 24.54 11.53 -21.04
N ASP A 33 25.77 11.28 -21.50
CA ASP A 33 26.02 10.36 -22.61
C ASP A 33 25.46 8.95 -22.30
N GLY A 34 24.61 8.45 -23.20
CA GLY A 34 23.97 7.14 -23.10
C GLY A 34 22.82 7.01 -22.11
N PHE A 35 22.44 8.08 -21.40
CA PHE A 35 21.31 8.06 -20.45
C PHE A 35 20.45 9.33 -20.50
N LEU A 36 19.14 9.12 -20.59
CA LEU A 36 18.16 10.20 -20.65
C LEU A 36 17.20 10.18 -19.45
N ALA A 37 17.35 11.16 -18.56
CA ALA A 37 16.31 11.48 -17.59
C ALA A 37 15.27 12.39 -18.25
N LEU A 38 14.05 11.90 -18.47
CA LEU A 38 13.00 12.73 -19.06
C LEU A 38 12.62 13.86 -18.11
N PRO A 39 12.31 15.07 -18.59
CA PRO A 39 11.84 16.15 -17.72
C PRO A 39 10.68 15.68 -16.83
N PRO A 40 10.53 16.26 -15.61
CA PRO A 40 9.37 16.01 -14.76
C PRO A 40 8.06 16.11 -15.56
N PRO A 41 7.09 15.21 -15.32
CA PRO A 41 5.89 15.14 -16.13
C PRO A 41 5.07 16.42 -15.98
N THR A 42 4.49 16.85 -17.10
CA THR A 42 3.31 17.71 -17.06
C THR A 42 2.05 16.81 -17.02
N ARG A 43 0.86 17.41 -17.04
CA ARG A 43 -0.39 16.63 -17.16
C ARG A 43 -0.51 15.84 -18.48
N SER A 44 0.33 16.12 -19.48
CA SER A 44 0.32 15.41 -20.77
C SER A 44 0.92 14.01 -20.68
N ARG A 45 1.95 13.77 -19.84
CA ARG A 45 2.51 12.44 -19.59
C ARG A 45 1.75 11.79 -18.45
N TYR A 46 0.58 11.23 -18.74
CA TYR A 46 -0.35 10.73 -17.75
C TYR A 46 -0.05 9.28 -17.35
N THR A 47 0.34 8.46 -18.32
CA THR A 47 0.54 7.01 -18.19
C THR A 47 1.99 6.59 -18.41
N GLN A 48 2.26 5.29 -18.22
CA GLN A 48 3.55 4.67 -18.52
C GLN A 48 3.85 4.71 -20.03
N SER A 49 2.88 4.40 -20.88
CA SER A 49 3.07 4.36 -22.34
C SER A 49 3.56 5.70 -22.90
N ASP A 50 3.00 6.81 -22.41
CA ASP A 50 3.38 8.17 -22.80
C ASP A 50 4.87 8.47 -22.55
N GLY A 51 5.48 7.84 -21.54
CA GLY A 51 6.90 8.03 -21.24
C GLY A 51 7.85 7.38 -22.25
N HIS A 52 7.45 6.29 -22.90
CA HIS A 52 8.25 5.67 -23.96
C HIS A 52 8.23 6.53 -25.23
N GLU A 53 7.08 7.12 -25.57
CA GLU A 53 6.92 8.04 -26.69
C GLU A 53 7.74 9.32 -26.47
N ASP A 54 7.61 9.95 -25.31
CA ASP A 54 8.39 11.14 -24.95
C ASP A 54 9.91 10.90 -24.99
N ALA A 55 10.36 9.70 -24.62
CA ALA A 55 11.77 9.34 -24.72
C ALA A 55 12.23 9.22 -26.17
N ALA A 56 11.43 8.62 -27.04
CA ALA A 56 11.74 8.50 -28.46
C ALA A 56 11.80 9.88 -29.14
N GLU A 57 10.82 10.76 -28.86
CA GLU A 57 10.80 12.13 -29.38
C GLU A 57 11.99 12.95 -28.90
N LEU A 58 12.29 12.87 -27.59
CA LEU A 58 13.42 13.61 -27.02
C LEU A 58 14.76 13.10 -27.54
N ALA A 59 14.93 11.79 -27.72
CA ALA A 59 16.11 11.20 -28.34
C ALA A 59 16.29 11.68 -29.78
N ALA A 60 15.21 11.67 -30.59
CA ALA A 60 15.22 12.15 -31.96
C ALA A 60 15.57 13.64 -32.05
N SER A 61 14.98 14.48 -31.19
CA SER A 61 15.24 15.93 -31.15
C SER A 61 16.69 16.28 -30.79
N ARG A 62 17.39 15.39 -30.07
CA ARG A 62 18.78 15.56 -29.62
C ARG A 62 19.80 14.84 -30.51
N GLY A 63 19.35 14.15 -31.56
CA GLY A 63 20.22 13.36 -32.42
C GLY A 63 20.96 12.23 -31.69
N LEU A 64 20.38 11.70 -30.61
CA LEU A 64 21.00 10.63 -29.83
C LEU A 64 20.82 9.28 -30.53
N ALA A 65 21.91 8.52 -30.64
CA ALA A 65 21.87 7.18 -31.23
C ALA A 65 21.16 6.18 -30.31
N THR A 66 20.37 5.29 -30.91
CA THR A 66 19.76 4.13 -30.24
C THR A 66 20.71 2.92 -30.26
N PRO A 67 20.70 2.03 -29.26
CA PRO A 67 19.79 2.01 -28.10
C PRO A 67 20.18 3.01 -27.00
N LEU A 68 19.18 3.65 -26.40
CA LEU A 68 19.34 4.62 -25.31
C LEU A 68 18.61 4.12 -24.06
N SER A 69 19.28 4.19 -22.92
CA SER A 69 18.65 3.95 -21.62
C SER A 69 18.04 5.23 -21.09
N PHE A 70 16.84 5.15 -20.52
CA PHE A 70 16.14 6.34 -20.03
C PHE A 70 15.30 6.03 -18.80
N ALA A 71 15.04 7.07 -18.01
CA ALA A 71 14.18 7.00 -16.84
C ALA A 71 13.20 8.19 -16.83
N TYR A 72 12.04 7.99 -16.21
CA TYR A 72 10.96 8.97 -16.10
C TYR A 72 10.02 8.62 -14.95
N TRP A 73 9.17 9.55 -14.57
CA TRP A 73 7.91 9.22 -13.90
C TRP A 73 6.77 9.95 -14.60
N HIS A 74 5.56 9.42 -14.45
CA HIS A 74 4.36 9.99 -15.07
C HIS A 74 3.47 10.67 -14.03
N TRP A 75 2.45 11.42 -14.50
CA TRP A 75 1.63 12.28 -13.65
C TRP A 75 0.85 11.50 -12.58
N GLN A 76 0.41 10.27 -12.83
CA GLN A 76 -0.25 9.47 -11.79
C GLN A 76 0.71 9.11 -10.64
N SER A 77 1.94 8.69 -10.94
CA SER A 77 2.96 8.43 -9.92
C SER A 77 3.30 9.71 -9.16
N HIS A 78 3.42 10.84 -9.87
CA HIS A 78 3.63 12.16 -9.26
C HIS A 78 2.50 12.52 -8.28
N ARG A 79 1.23 12.43 -8.71
CA ARG A 79 0.06 12.80 -7.89
C ARG A 79 -0.12 11.89 -6.67
N ARG A 80 0.32 10.63 -6.75
CA ARG A 80 0.28 9.70 -5.62
C ARG A 80 1.40 9.95 -4.61
N ALA A 81 2.58 10.32 -5.10
CA ALA A 81 3.76 10.49 -4.27
C ALA A 81 3.79 11.85 -3.56
N PHE A 82 3.37 12.93 -4.23
CA PHE A 82 3.46 14.29 -3.70
C PHE A 82 2.11 14.89 -3.28
N ASP A 83 2.11 15.63 -2.19
CA ASP A 83 1.00 16.50 -1.82
C ASP A 83 1.04 17.85 -2.57
N ARG A 84 0.09 18.75 -2.25
CA ARG A 84 0.00 20.07 -2.88
C ARG A 84 1.16 21.01 -2.52
N SER A 85 1.85 20.77 -1.42
CA SER A 85 3.04 21.54 -1.00
C SER A 85 4.32 21.05 -1.69
N GLY A 86 4.26 19.90 -2.35
CA GLY A 86 5.41 19.22 -2.94
C GLY A 86 6.18 18.38 -1.92
N ALA A 87 5.59 18.07 -0.78
CA ALA A 87 6.13 17.10 0.17
C ALA A 87 5.89 15.68 -0.37
N LEU A 88 6.90 14.83 -0.25
CA LEU A 88 6.83 13.41 -0.61
C LEU A 88 6.09 12.67 0.52
N THR A 89 4.83 12.31 0.26
CA THR A 89 3.93 11.62 1.21
C THR A 89 3.69 10.15 0.85
N GLY A 90 4.27 9.68 -0.25
CA GLY A 90 4.24 8.30 -0.72
C GLY A 90 5.45 7.99 -1.59
N GLU A 91 5.68 6.71 -1.87
CA GLU A 91 6.74 6.27 -2.77
C GLU A 91 6.52 6.83 -4.19
N LEU A 92 7.58 7.38 -4.78
CA LEU A 92 7.61 7.82 -6.16
C LEU A 92 8.12 6.69 -7.06
N LEU A 93 7.26 6.20 -7.95
CA LEU A 93 7.65 5.19 -8.94
C LEU A 93 8.34 5.83 -10.14
N LEU A 94 9.58 5.39 -10.39
CA LEU A 94 10.43 5.79 -11.51
C LEU A 94 10.46 4.64 -12.54
N HIS A 95 9.86 4.89 -13.68
CA HIS A 95 9.80 3.99 -14.82
C HIS A 95 11.00 4.20 -15.73
N TRP A 96 11.27 3.23 -16.59
CA TRP A 96 12.48 3.22 -17.38
C TRP A 96 12.32 2.43 -18.68
N GLY A 97 13.31 2.56 -19.56
CA GLY A 97 13.46 1.76 -20.77
C GLY A 97 14.94 1.66 -21.19
N GLY A 98 15.24 0.72 -22.08
CA GLY A 98 16.60 0.40 -22.50
C GLY A 98 17.26 -0.67 -21.62
N ASP A 99 18.54 -0.50 -21.30
CA ASP A 99 19.28 -1.44 -20.46
C ASP A 99 19.09 -1.13 -18.96
N HIS A 100 18.58 -2.11 -18.21
CA HIS A 100 18.25 -1.96 -16.79
C HIS A 100 19.49 -1.65 -15.93
N GLY A 101 20.61 -2.34 -16.18
CA GLY A 101 21.83 -2.15 -15.40
C GLY A 101 22.37 -0.72 -15.54
N THR A 102 22.30 -0.17 -16.75
CA THR A 102 22.64 1.23 -17.04
C THR A 102 21.71 2.19 -16.29
N VAL A 103 20.41 1.93 -16.28
CA VAL A 103 19.45 2.78 -15.55
C VAL A 103 19.73 2.72 -14.04
N ALA A 104 19.89 1.52 -13.47
CA ALA A 104 20.20 1.34 -12.05
C ALA A 104 21.49 2.05 -11.65
N ALA A 105 22.57 1.91 -12.44
CA ALA A 105 23.83 2.59 -12.20
C ALA A 105 23.71 4.13 -12.28
N ARG A 106 22.83 4.65 -13.14
CA ARG A 106 22.60 6.10 -13.29
C ARG A 106 21.73 6.67 -12.18
N LEU A 107 20.70 5.95 -11.76
CA LEU A 107 19.86 6.34 -10.63
C LEU A 107 20.65 6.30 -9.31
N GLY A 108 21.52 5.30 -9.15
CA GLY A 108 22.39 5.15 -7.98
C GLY A 108 21.59 5.07 -6.68
N GLU A 109 22.14 5.62 -5.60
CA GLU A 109 21.50 5.61 -4.27
C GLU A 109 20.36 6.64 -4.15
N GLY A 110 20.29 7.62 -5.08
CA GLY A 110 19.42 8.78 -5.00
C GLY A 110 20.06 9.98 -4.29
N PRO A 111 19.31 11.10 -4.15
CA PRO A 111 19.80 12.29 -3.48
C PRO A 111 19.76 12.14 -1.95
N ALA A 112 20.58 12.93 -1.25
CA ALA A 112 20.63 12.94 0.21
C ALA A 112 19.23 13.08 0.86
N GLY A 113 18.94 12.22 1.84
CA GLY A 113 17.64 12.14 2.51
C GLY A 113 16.61 11.23 1.81
N PHE A 114 16.94 10.71 0.63
CA PHE A 114 16.12 9.79 -0.14
C PHE A 114 16.92 8.54 -0.50
N ARG A 115 16.21 7.48 -0.85
CA ARG A 115 16.77 6.22 -1.32
C ARG A 115 16.04 5.76 -2.56
N ILE A 116 16.76 5.05 -3.42
CA ILE A 116 16.18 4.33 -4.55
C ILE A 116 16.23 2.83 -4.26
N VAL A 117 15.10 2.17 -4.48
CA VAL A 117 14.93 0.72 -4.38
C VAL A 117 14.75 0.17 -5.79
N ASP A 118 15.66 -0.72 -6.17
CA ASP A 118 15.53 -1.50 -7.41
C ASP A 118 14.57 -2.66 -7.18
N ASN A 119 13.41 -2.61 -7.84
CA ASN A 119 12.39 -3.67 -7.77
C ASN A 119 12.53 -4.71 -8.89
N GLY A 120 13.69 -4.76 -9.54
CA GLY A 120 14.06 -5.68 -10.61
C GLY A 120 13.63 -5.22 -12.01
N ALA A 121 14.15 -5.93 -13.02
CA ALA A 121 13.99 -5.57 -14.43
C ALA A 121 12.54 -5.69 -14.99
N GLY A 122 11.59 -6.16 -14.18
CA GLY A 122 10.16 -6.15 -14.52
C GLY A 122 9.35 -5.04 -13.83
N GLY A 123 9.98 -4.25 -12.96
CA GLY A 123 9.34 -3.26 -12.11
C GLY A 123 9.87 -1.84 -12.31
N ALA A 124 9.16 -0.87 -11.73
CA ALA A 124 9.66 0.50 -11.58
C ALA A 124 10.62 0.58 -10.37
N PHE A 125 11.59 1.49 -10.42
CA PHE A 125 12.38 1.83 -9.24
C PHE A 125 11.51 2.62 -8.26
N GLY A 126 11.59 2.31 -6.97
CA GLY A 126 10.91 3.05 -5.91
C GLY A 126 11.83 4.13 -5.35
N LEU A 127 11.41 5.39 -5.36
CA LEU A 127 12.09 6.46 -4.65
C LEU A 127 11.29 6.86 -3.42
N ASP A 128 11.90 6.79 -2.25
CA ASP A 128 11.29 7.18 -0.99
C ASP A 128 12.29 7.85 -0.05
N ARG A 129 11.81 8.47 1.03
CA ARG A 129 12.65 9.01 2.10
C ARG A 129 13.42 7.92 2.82
N VAL A 130 14.62 8.27 3.26
CA VAL A 130 15.36 7.47 4.24
C VAL A 130 14.70 7.68 5.60
N THR A 131 14.32 6.59 6.26
CA THR A 131 13.66 6.59 7.57
C THR A 131 14.51 5.79 8.55
N ALA A 132 14.47 6.16 9.83
CA ALA A 132 15.20 5.45 10.87
C ALA A 132 14.35 4.32 11.46
N ARG A 133 15.03 3.27 11.92
CA ARG A 133 14.42 2.19 12.71
C ARG A 133 15.27 1.95 13.94
N ASP A 134 14.63 1.57 15.02
CA ASP A 134 15.33 1.15 16.24
C ASP A 134 15.96 -0.25 16.09
N GLU A 135 16.60 -0.73 17.16
CA GLU A 135 17.26 -2.03 17.21
C GLU A 135 16.31 -3.21 16.98
N THR A 136 15.01 -3.00 17.20
CA THR A 136 13.96 -4.01 16.97
C THR A 136 13.34 -3.90 15.57
N GLY A 137 13.82 -2.96 14.74
CA GLY A 137 13.35 -2.72 13.39
C GLY A 137 12.04 -1.91 13.34
N LEU A 138 11.63 -1.27 14.44
CA LEU A 138 10.41 -0.48 14.53
C LEU A 138 10.68 0.99 14.17
N PRO A 139 9.72 1.67 13.51
CA PRO A 139 9.83 3.10 13.25
C PRO A 139 9.47 3.92 14.50
N ASP A 140 9.97 5.15 14.57
CA ASP A 140 9.44 6.16 15.48
C ASP A 140 7.95 6.42 15.11
N PRO A 141 6.99 6.27 16.04
CA PRO A 141 5.60 6.58 15.78
C PRO A 141 5.32 8.02 15.36
N ALA A 142 6.23 8.96 15.66
CA ALA A 142 6.16 10.34 15.23
C ALA A 142 6.71 10.57 13.81
N ASP A 143 7.35 9.56 13.20
CA ASP A 143 7.80 9.58 11.80
C ASP A 143 6.74 8.95 10.88
N PRO A 144 5.88 9.76 10.21
CA PRO A 144 4.83 9.23 9.35
C PRO A 144 5.36 8.45 8.14
N ASP A 145 6.56 8.78 7.64
CA ASP A 145 7.19 8.08 6.52
C ASP A 145 7.72 6.72 6.99
N GLY A 146 8.37 6.68 8.14
CA GLY A 146 8.83 5.45 8.78
C GLY A 146 7.67 4.50 9.06
N VAL A 147 6.58 5.00 9.63
CA VAL A 147 5.35 4.23 9.86
C VAL A 147 4.75 3.72 8.55
N ARG A 148 4.64 4.55 7.51
CA ARG A 148 4.14 4.11 6.20
C ARG A 148 4.99 2.98 5.62
N GLN A 149 6.31 3.14 5.60
CA GLN A 149 7.24 2.15 5.05
C GLN A 149 7.21 0.85 5.85
N PHE A 150 7.13 0.93 7.18
CA PHE A 150 6.99 -0.23 8.05
C PHE A 150 5.70 -1.01 7.78
N LEU A 151 4.55 -0.33 7.77
CA LEU A 151 3.26 -0.98 7.48
C LEU A 151 3.22 -1.55 6.07
N GLY A 152 3.74 -0.82 5.07
CA GLY A 152 3.86 -1.32 3.70
C GLY A 152 4.68 -2.61 3.61
N ALA A 153 5.80 -2.69 4.34
CA ALA A 153 6.63 -3.90 4.41
C ALA A 153 5.96 -5.05 5.17
N LEU A 154 5.13 -4.77 6.17
CA LEU A 154 4.30 -5.79 6.82
C LEU A 154 3.22 -6.32 5.87
N ASP A 155 2.65 -5.44 5.06
CA ASP A 155 1.51 -5.71 4.22
C ASP A 155 1.86 -6.22 2.82
N GLU A 156 3.14 -6.49 2.58
CA GLU A 156 3.63 -7.19 1.39
C GLU A 156 3.33 -8.70 1.51
N PRO A 157 2.55 -9.28 0.58
CA PRO A 157 2.31 -10.71 0.56
C PRO A 157 3.59 -11.52 0.32
N VAL A 158 3.73 -12.65 1.01
CA VAL A 158 4.82 -13.60 0.80
C VAL A 158 4.73 -14.25 -0.59
N ASP A 159 3.50 -14.48 -1.06
CA ASP A 159 3.21 -15.00 -2.39
C ASP A 159 1.99 -14.28 -2.96
N ARG A 160 2.21 -13.50 -4.04
CA ARG A 160 1.16 -12.77 -4.75
C ARG A 160 0.36 -13.67 -5.70
N GLY A 161 0.88 -14.85 -6.04
CA GLY A 161 0.21 -15.84 -6.90
C GLY A 161 -0.74 -16.77 -6.13
N ALA A 162 -0.67 -16.77 -4.80
CA ALA A 162 -1.53 -17.59 -3.96
C ALA A 162 -3.01 -17.16 -4.09
N PRO A 163 -3.96 -18.11 -4.11
CA PRO A 163 -5.41 -17.80 -4.12
C PRO A 163 -5.86 -16.95 -2.94
N PHE A 164 -5.16 -17.06 -1.81
CA PHE A 164 -5.32 -16.21 -0.65
C PHE A 164 -3.96 -15.63 -0.28
N LEU A 165 -3.89 -14.31 -0.16
CA LEU A 165 -2.67 -13.62 0.23
C LEU A 165 -2.25 -14.07 1.62
N ARG A 166 -0.98 -14.45 1.74
CA ARG A 166 -0.34 -14.80 3.01
C ARG A 166 0.68 -13.74 3.36
N TYR A 167 0.77 -13.39 4.62
CA TYR A 167 1.68 -12.38 5.13
C TYR A 167 2.65 -13.00 6.12
N ARG A 168 3.87 -12.45 6.21
CA ARG A 168 4.85 -12.93 7.21
C ARG A 168 4.29 -12.76 8.63
N PRO A 169 4.61 -13.63 9.59
CA PRO A 169 4.22 -13.42 10.99
C PRO A 169 4.82 -12.12 11.55
N LEU A 170 4.18 -11.58 12.59
CA LEU A 170 4.72 -10.46 13.38
C LEU A 170 5.68 -11.00 14.44
N SER A 171 6.75 -10.25 14.71
CA SER A 171 7.48 -10.41 15.96
C SER A 171 6.63 -9.92 17.14
N PRO A 172 6.93 -10.34 18.39
CA PRO A 172 6.24 -9.83 19.57
C PRO A 172 6.31 -8.31 19.70
N ALA A 173 7.45 -7.70 19.34
CA ALA A 173 7.64 -6.25 19.37
C ALA A 173 6.76 -5.54 18.33
N GLU A 174 6.68 -6.08 17.10
CA GLU A 174 5.81 -5.55 16.05
C GLU A 174 4.33 -5.63 16.44
N ALA A 175 3.88 -6.76 16.98
CA ALA A 175 2.51 -6.92 17.45
C ALA A 175 2.20 -5.92 18.59
N ALA A 176 3.06 -5.83 19.60
CA ALA A 176 2.88 -4.90 20.71
C ALA A 176 2.83 -3.44 20.24
N TRP A 177 3.68 -3.07 19.28
CA TRP A 177 3.72 -1.74 18.69
C TRP A 177 2.41 -1.40 17.98
N LEU A 178 1.84 -2.33 17.20
CA LEU A 178 0.55 -2.14 16.52
C LEU A 178 -0.61 -2.02 17.51
N HIS A 179 -0.69 -2.90 18.51
CA HIS A 179 -1.72 -2.86 19.54
C HIS A 179 -1.71 -1.54 20.32
N GLU A 180 -0.52 -1.03 20.66
CA GLU A 180 -0.39 0.26 21.35
C GLU A 180 -1.06 1.40 20.56
N ARG A 181 -0.96 1.38 19.23
CA ARG A 181 -1.62 2.40 18.37
C ARG A 181 -3.14 2.31 18.39
N LEU A 182 -3.70 1.17 18.80
CA LEU A 182 -5.14 0.98 18.95
C LEU A 182 -5.65 1.21 20.38
N ARG A 183 -4.78 1.37 21.39
CA ARG A 183 -5.21 1.55 22.80
C ARG A 183 -5.82 2.93 23.09
N GLY A 184 -5.35 3.97 22.41
CA GLY A 184 -5.80 5.36 22.63
C GLY A 184 -7.19 5.68 22.07
N PRO A 185 -7.60 6.96 22.12
CA PRO A 185 -8.80 7.45 21.45
C PRO A 185 -8.79 7.04 19.97
N LEU A 186 -9.85 6.38 19.54
CA LEU A 186 -9.92 5.76 18.22
C LEU A 186 -10.35 6.79 17.18
N VAL A 187 -9.41 7.22 16.34
CA VAL A 187 -9.72 7.89 15.06
C VAL A 187 -9.69 6.82 13.97
N LEU A 188 -10.85 6.45 13.44
CA LEU A 188 -11.02 5.27 12.58
C LEU A 188 -10.07 5.28 11.37
N SER A 189 -9.94 6.42 10.69
CA SER A 189 -9.05 6.57 9.52
C SER A 189 -7.57 6.35 9.86
N ALA A 190 -7.11 6.82 11.03
CA ALA A 190 -5.75 6.61 11.51
C ALA A 190 -5.53 5.16 11.97
N ALA A 191 -6.52 4.59 12.66
CA ALA A 191 -6.49 3.21 13.16
C ALA A 191 -6.55 2.16 12.06
N THR A 192 -7.15 2.50 10.92
CA THR A 192 -7.44 1.60 9.80
C THR A 192 -6.22 0.78 9.38
N ARG A 193 -5.07 1.43 9.16
CA ARG A 193 -3.89 0.72 8.66
C ARG A 193 -3.31 -0.25 9.70
N PHE A 194 -3.29 0.14 10.98
CA PHE A 194 -2.82 -0.73 12.06
C PHE A 194 -3.73 -1.95 12.25
N ALA A 195 -5.05 -1.73 12.23
CA ALA A 195 -6.04 -2.79 12.35
C ALA A 195 -5.97 -3.79 11.19
N VAL A 196 -5.79 -3.29 9.96
CA VAL A 196 -5.61 -4.15 8.77
C VAL A 196 -4.35 -5.00 8.89
N SER A 197 -3.20 -4.41 9.25
CA SER A 197 -1.94 -5.15 9.37
C SER A 197 -1.99 -6.22 10.46
N LEU A 198 -2.70 -5.97 11.58
CA LEU A 198 -2.97 -6.95 12.63
C LEU A 198 -3.87 -8.09 12.12
N GLU A 199 -5.03 -7.76 11.55
CA GLU A 199 -6.03 -8.77 11.23
C GLU A 199 -5.71 -9.61 10.01
N ARG A 200 -4.82 -9.14 9.13
CA ARG A 200 -4.19 -9.99 8.10
C ARG A 200 -3.44 -11.19 8.67
N ARG A 201 -3.25 -11.22 10.00
CA ARG A 201 -2.57 -12.26 10.78
C ARG A 201 -3.40 -12.68 11.98
N ASP A 202 -4.72 -12.44 11.92
CA ASP A 202 -5.68 -12.79 12.97
C ASP A 202 -5.36 -12.16 14.34
N GLY A 203 -4.69 -11.01 14.31
CA GLY A 203 -4.12 -10.36 15.49
C GLY A 203 -5.06 -9.44 16.25
N LEU A 204 -6.21 -9.01 15.69
CA LEU A 204 -7.10 -8.11 16.44
C LEU A 204 -7.71 -8.85 17.64
N THR A 205 -7.71 -8.17 18.79
CA THR A 205 -8.39 -8.65 20.00
C THR A 205 -9.90 -8.39 19.94
N PRO A 206 -10.72 -9.12 20.72
CA PRO A 206 -12.15 -8.85 20.82
C PRO A 206 -12.47 -7.39 21.19
N ASP A 207 -11.78 -6.83 22.20
CA ASP A 207 -12.00 -5.46 22.66
C ASP A 207 -11.64 -4.40 21.59
N GLU A 208 -10.56 -4.61 20.84
CA GLU A 208 -10.22 -3.74 19.70
C GLU A 208 -11.25 -3.84 18.58
N THR A 209 -11.73 -5.06 18.31
CA THR A 209 -12.75 -5.34 17.30
C THR A 209 -14.07 -4.63 17.63
N GLU A 210 -14.53 -4.70 18.89
CA GLU A 210 -15.75 -4.03 19.33
C GLU A 210 -15.63 -2.49 19.22
N ARG A 211 -14.49 -1.92 19.66
CA ARG A 211 -14.26 -0.48 19.55
C ARG A 211 -14.22 -0.01 18.09
N LEU A 212 -13.58 -0.77 17.21
CA LEU A 212 -13.56 -0.51 15.76
C LEU A 212 -14.98 -0.61 15.16
N LEU A 213 -15.77 -1.61 15.56
CA LEU A 213 -17.16 -1.75 15.11
C LEU A 213 -18.01 -0.56 15.51
N ARG A 214 -17.91 -0.08 16.76
CA ARG A 214 -18.64 1.11 17.21
C ARG A 214 -18.28 2.34 16.37
N ALA A 215 -16.98 2.62 16.20
CA ALA A 215 -16.54 3.77 15.42
C ALA A 215 -16.93 3.66 13.94
N TRP A 216 -16.86 2.46 13.35
CA TRP A 216 -17.28 2.22 11.97
C TRP A 216 -18.78 2.45 11.77
N ARG A 217 -19.62 1.94 12.68
CA ARG A 217 -21.07 2.16 12.63
C ARG A 217 -21.44 3.64 12.78
N GLU A 218 -20.71 4.38 13.61
CA GLU A 218 -20.92 5.81 13.79
C GLU A 218 -20.53 6.62 12.54
N GLU A 219 -19.34 6.39 11.98
CA GLU A 219 -18.82 7.18 10.84
C GLU A 219 -19.44 6.78 9.49
N TYR A 220 -19.82 5.51 9.32
CA TYR A 220 -20.30 4.95 8.05
C TYR A 220 -21.74 4.40 8.14
N ALA A 221 -22.57 4.97 9.02
CA ALA A 221 -23.98 4.60 9.16
C ALA A 221 -24.70 4.57 7.79
N GLY A 222 -25.29 3.42 7.44
CA GLY A 222 -25.97 3.20 6.15
C GLY A 222 -25.06 3.05 4.92
N ARG A 223 -23.74 3.12 5.11
CA ARG A 223 -22.72 3.03 4.04
C ARG A 223 -21.56 2.10 4.43
N PRO A 224 -21.80 0.92 5.03
CA PRO A 224 -20.74 0.12 5.67
C PRO A 224 -19.58 -0.24 4.71
N ALA A 225 -19.91 -0.53 3.45
CA ALA A 225 -18.92 -0.92 2.44
C ALA A 225 -17.98 0.21 1.96
N GLU A 226 -18.20 1.46 2.35
CA GLU A 226 -17.34 2.57 1.95
C GLU A 226 -16.04 2.66 2.75
N TRP A 227 -16.01 2.12 3.98
CA TRP A 227 -14.79 2.08 4.77
C TRP A 227 -13.88 0.96 4.29
N SER A 228 -12.68 1.28 3.79
CA SER A 228 -11.83 0.32 3.07
C SER A 228 -11.41 -0.93 3.84
N ALA A 229 -11.49 -0.93 5.18
CA ALA A 229 -11.07 -2.05 6.03
C ALA A 229 -12.23 -2.87 6.62
N TRP A 230 -13.46 -2.71 6.09
CA TRP A 230 -14.61 -3.48 6.56
C TRP A 230 -14.40 -4.99 6.46
N ARG A 231 -13.59 -5.47 5.49
CA ARG A 231 -13.34 -6.91 5.28
C ARG A 231 -12.56 -7.51 6.43
N GLU A 232 -11.51 -6.83 6.85
CA GLU A 232 -10.68 -7.19 7.99
C GLU A 232 -11.50 -7.15 9.27
N LEU A 233 -12.28 -6.08 9.50
CA LEU A 233 -13.11 -6.03 10.70
C LEU A 233 -14.18 -7.13 10.74
N LEU A 234 -14.86 -7.41 9.62
CA LEU A 234 -15.81 -8.52 9.53
C LEU A 234 -15.14 -9.87 9.77
N HIS A 235 -13.92 -10.06 9.25
CA HIS A 235 -13.14 -11.28 9.49
C HIS A 235 -12.87 -11.47 10.99
N ALA A 236 -12.44 -10.41 11.69
CA ALA A 236 -12.21 -10.44 13.13
C ALA A 236 -13.50 -10.77 13.91
N LEU A 237 -14.62 -10.12 13.59
CA LEU A 237 -15.91 -10.36 14.23
C LEU A 237 -16.35 -11.84 14.10
N LEU A 238 -16.26 -12.40 12.89
CA LEU A 238 -16.61 -13.80 12.62
C LEU A 238 -15.68 -14.77 13.35
N ARG A 239 -14.36 -14.50 13.37
CA ARG A 239 -13.35 -15.32 14.06
C ARG A 239 -13.58 -15.34 15.57
N HIS A 240 -14.01 -14.21 16.14
CA HIS A 240 -14.35 -14.09 17.56
C HIS A 240 -15.74 -14.64 17.91
N GLY A 241 -16.53 -15.07 16.92
CA GLY A 241 -17.90 -15.57 17.14
C GLY A 241 -18.88 -14.50 17.60
N SER A 242 -18.64 -13.23 17.27
CA SER A 242 -19.54 -12.11 17.60
C SER A 242 -20.86 -12.25 16.82
N GLU A 243 -21.98 -12.12 17.52
CA GLU A 243 -23.30 -12.17 16.88
C GLU A 243 -23.56 -10.93 16.01
N GLU A 244 -22.99 -9.78 16.37
CA GLU A 244 -23.02 -8.54 15.61
C GLU A 244 -22.40 -8.69 14.20
N ALA A 245 -21.53 -9.67 14.00
CA ALA A 245 -20.99 -10.01 12.68
C ALA A 245 -22.12 -10.29 11.68
N TRP A 246 -23.21 -10.91 12.12
CA TRP A 246 -24.30 -11.33 11.23
C TRP A 246 -25.23 -10.19 10.83
N GLU A 247 -25.35 -9.17 11.68
CA GLU A 247 -25.99 -7.91 11.29
C GLU A 247 -25.17 -7.23 10.19
N VAL A 248 -23.85 -7.17 10.36
CA VAL A 248 -22.94 -6.62 9.35
C VAL A 248 -22.99 -7.42 8.03
N VAL A 249 -23.07 -8.75 8.10
CA VAL A 249 -23.25 -9.61 6.92
C VAL A 249 -24.56 -9.29 6.20
N ALA A 250 -25.65 -9.10 6.94
CA ALA A 250 -26.94 -8.72 6.35
C ALA A 250 -26.86 -7.35 5.66
N ASP A 251 -26.23 -6.35 6.29
CA ASP A 251 -26.06 -5.01 5.74
C ASP A 251 -25.16 -4.98 4.48
N LEU A 252 -24.12 -5.81 4.44
CA LEU A 252 -23.20 -5.93 3.30
C LEU A 252 -23.78 -6.79 2.16
N GLY A 253 -24.70 -7.70 2.48
CA GLY A 253 -25.28 -8.65 1.54
C GLY A 253 -24.22 -9.52 0.85
N PRO A 254 -24.33 -9.76 -0.47
CA PRO A 254 -23.40 -10.63 -1.20
C PRO A 254 -21.92 -10.20 -1.13
N ARG A 255 -21.64 -8.93 -0.82
CA ARG A 255 -20.27 -8.43 -0.65
C ARG A 255 -19.52 -9.16 0.47
N ALA A 256 -20.21 -9.67 1.49
CA ALA A 256 -19.61 -10.40 2.60
C ALA A 256 -19.09 -11.81 2.21
N ALA A 257 -19.53 -12.37 1.08
CA ALA A 257 -19.24 -13.76 0.70
C ALA A 257 -17.74 -14.14 0.69
N PRO A 258 -16.81 -13.31 0.17
CA PRO A 258 -15.39 -13.62 0.23
C PRO A 258 -14.81 -13.67 1.65
N VAL A 259 -15.40 -12.93 2.60
CA VAL A 259 -14.97 -12.95 4.00
C VAL A 259 -15.54 -14.17 4.71
N LEU A 260 -16.82 -14.51 4.47
CA LEU A 260 -17.44 -15.73 4.99
C LEU A 260 -16.66 -16.98 4.58
N ALA A 261 -16.13 -17.03 3.35
CA ALA A 261 -15.31 -18.14 2.88
C ALA A 261 -13.99 -18.34 3.65
N ARG A 262 -13.51 -17.33 4.36
CA ARG A 262 -12.29 -17.39 5.18
C ARG A 262 -12.52 -17.93 6.59
N VAL A 263 -13.77 -17.89 7.08
CA VAL A 263 -14.15 -18.37 8.42
C VAL A 263 -15.27 -19.40 8.28
N PRO A 264 -14.94 -20.67 7.96
CA PRO A 264 -15.94 -21.68 7.67
C PRO A 264 -16.94 -21.91 8.82
N SER A 265 -18.23 -21.74 8.52
CA SER A 265 -19.32 -21.97 9.46
C SER A 265 -20.60 -22.38 8.75
N GLU A 266 -21.45 -23.15 9.42
CA GLU A 266 -22.76 -23.58 8.89
C GLU A 266 -23.65 -22.40 8.51
N ARG A 267 -23.69 -21.38 9.39
CA ARG A 267 -24.47 -20.15 9.15
C ARG A 267 -23.93 -19.38 7.96
N GLY A 268 -22.60 -19.27 7.82
CA GLY A 268 -21.96 -18.68 6.65
C GLY A 268 -22.30 -19.42 5.37
N LEU A 269 -22.28 -20.75 5.39
CA LEU A 269 -22.65 -21.62 4.25
C LEU A 269 -24.09 -21.37 3.79
N ALA A 270 -25.04 -21.25 4.73
CA ALA A 270 -26.44 -20.97 4.41
C ALA A 270 -26.60 -19.60 3.72
N VAL A 271 -25.97 -18.56 4.27
CA VAL A 271 -26.02 -17.19 3.71
C VAL A 271 -25.45 -17.13 2.29
N VAL A 272 -24.26 -17.70 2.06
CA VAL A 272 -23.66 -17.68 0.71
C VAL A 272 -24.44 -18.53 -0.29
N ARG A 273 -25.09 -19.62 0.18
CA ARG A 273 -25.94 -20.46 -0.67
C ARG A 273 -27.16 -19.68 -1.16
N GLU A 274 -27.84 -18.97 -0.26
CA GLU A 274 -28.99 -18.14 -0.64
C GLU A 274 -28.60 -17.07 -1.68
N ALA A 275 -27.50 -16.36 -1.45
CA ALA A 275 -26.99 -15.36 -2.39
C ALA A 275 -26.57 -15.98 -3.75
N ALA A 276 -25.95 -17.17 -3.73
CA ALA A 276 -25.58 -17.89 -4.95
C ALA A 276 -26.82 -18.33 -5.75
N LEU A 277 -27.86 -18.84 -5.07
CA LEU A 277 -29.14 -19.21 -5.70
C LEU A 277 -29.89 -18.00 -6.25
N ALA A 278 -29.71 -16.82 -5.66
CA ALA A 278 -30.21 -15.55 -6.19
C ALA A 278 -29.41 -15.01 -7.39
N GLY A 279 -28.36 -15.71 -7.82
CA GLY A 279 -27.58 -15.38 -9.02
C GLY A 279 -26.30 -14.57 -8.77
N ASP A 280 -25.87 -14.37 -7.53
CA ASP A 280 -24.61 -13.67 -7.25
C ASP A 280 -23.39 -14.56 -7.56
N ARG A 281 -22.60 -14.15 -8.55
CA ARG A 281 -21.43 -14.91 -9.03
C ARG A 281 -20.31 -15.02 -7.98
N ALA A 282 -20.10 -13.99 -7.16
CA ALA A 282 -19.07 -14.03 -6.12
C ALA A 282 -19.47 -15.02 -5.00
N ALA A 283 -20.76 -15.09 -4.69
CA ALA A 283 -21.31 -16.04 -3.73
C ALA A 283 -21.20 -17.50 -4.19
N VAL A 284 -21.26 -17.80 -5.49
CA VAL A 284 -21.06 -19.17 -6.02
C VAL A 284 -19.69 -19.73 -5.63
N HIS A 285 -18.62 -18.95 -5.85
CA HIS A 285 -17.27 -19.40 -5.49
C HIS A 285 -17.10 -19.58 -3.98
N ALA A 286 -17.63 -18.63 -3.19
CA ALA A 286 -17.61 -18.72 -1.73
C ALA A 286 -18.40 -19.94 -1.22
N TRP A 287 -19.57 -20.23 -1.81
CA TRP A 287 -20.40 -21.39 -1.47
C TRP A 287 -19.67 -22.70 -1.72
N LEU A 288 -19.04 -22.87 -2.89
CA LEU A 288 -18.26 -24.07 -3.20
C LEU A 288 -17.07 -24.23 -2.25
N ALA A 289 -16.34 -23.15 -1.95
CA ALA A 289 -15.22 -23.16 -1.02
C ALA A 289 -15.65 -23.54 0.40
N LEU A 290 -16.75 -22.96 0.90
CA LEU A 290 -17.31 -23.25 2.22
C LEU A 290 -17.85 -24.67 2.32
N HIS A 291 -18.57 -25.12 1.30
CA HIS A 291 -19.09 -26.48 1.25
C HIS A 291 -17.94 -27.48 1.34
N ARG A 292 -16.87 -27.26 0.55
CA ARG A 292 -15.67 -28.08 0.60
C ARG A 292 -15.03 -28.07 1.99
N ALA A 293 -14.80 -26.90 2.58
CA ALA A 293 -14.17 -26.77 3.89
C ALA A 293 -14.96 -27.44 5.04
N LEU A 294 -16.31 -27.48 4.95
CA LEU A 294 -17.18 -28.01 6.00
C LEU A 294 -17.61 -29.47 5.79
N ARG A 295 -17.53 -29.99 4.56
CA ARG A 295 -18.11 -31.28 4.18
C ARG A 295 -17.11 -32.29 3.67
N GLU A 296 -15.98 -31.85 3.11
CA GLU A 296 -14.92 -32.79 2.72
C GLU A 296 -14.07 -33.10 3.95
N PRO A 297 -13.80 -34.40 4.23
CA PRO A 297 -12.86 -34.76 5.28
C PRO A 297 -11.48 -34.20 4.93
N ASP A 298 -10.81 -33.60 5.92
CA ASP A 298 -9.41 -33.19 5.78
C ASP A 298 -8.59 -34.45 5.44
N ALA A 299 -8.12 -34.53 4.20
CA ALA A 299 -7.43 -35.70 3.67
C ALA A 299 -6.18 -36.05 4.51
N VAL A 300 -5.54 -35.06 5.14
CA VAL A 300 -4.37 -35.26 6.00
C VAL A 300 -4.79 -35.88 7.33
N ARG A 301 -5.86 -35.37 7.95
CA ARG A 301 -6.42 -35.95 9.18
C ARG A 301 -7.04 -37.33 8.95
N ALA A 302 -7.70 -37.55 7.82
CA ALA A 302 -8.28 -38.83 7.44
C ALA A 302 -7.18 -39.87 7.19
N ALA A 303 -6.06 -39.47 6.57
CA ALA A 303 -4.89 -40.33 6.39
C ALA A 303 -4.15 -40.64 7.70
N ALA A 304 -4.11 -39.69 8.65
CA ALA A 304 -3.49 -39.91 9.97
C ALA A 304 -4.33 -40.80 10.91
N ALA A 305 -5.59 -41.06 10.57
CA ALA A 305 -6.51 -41.92 11.31
C ALA A 305 -6.64 -43.34 10.73
N LEU A 306 -5.95 -43.61 9.61
CA LEU A 306 -5.80 -44.94 9.00
C LEU A 306 -4.47 -45.57 9.45
#